data_AF-F7VES6-F1
#
_entry.id   AF-F7VES6-F1
#
_cell.length_a   1.000
_cell.length_b   1.000
_cell.length_c   1.000
_cell.angle_alpha   90.00
_cell.angle_beta   90.00
_cell.angle_gamma   90.00
#
_symmetry.space_group_name_H-M   'P 1'
#
loop_
_entity.id
_entity.type
_entity.pdbx_description
1 polymer ?
#
loop_
_entity_poly.entity_id
_entity_poly.type
_entity_poly.pdbx_seq_one_letter_code
_entity_poly.pdbx_strand_id
1 'polypeptide(L)'
;MDDRRYMGVAVGEVRLFCAKQQFDIASHLQTEKPEGWHADMGWQGVAWTNGNAELPLQDHLAHGKMGILSMTICAAGPYIKDNQRTAKTAKSA
;
A
#
# COMPACT_ATOMS: atom_id res chain seq x y z
N MET A 1 9.34 -3.24 -19.60
CA MET A 1 8.05 -3.88 -19.29
C MET A 1 7.82 -3.72 -17.80
N ASP A 2 6.69 -3.15 -17.42
CA ASP A 2 6.36 -2.81 -16.04
C ASP A 2 5.76 -4.04 -15.35
N ASP A 3 6.57 -4.78 -14.58
CA ASP A 3 6.24 -6.11 -14.06
C ASP A 3 5.33 -6.07 -12.80
N ARG A 4 4.36 -5.15 -12.82
CA ARG A 4 3.38 -4.88 -11.74
C ARG A 4 2.46 -6.04 -11.40
N ARG A 5 2.60 -7.17 -12.09
CA ARG A 5 1.86 -8.41 -11.83
C ARG A 5 2.14 -8.98 -10.44
N TYR A 6 3.24 -8.57 -9.82
CA TYR A 6 3.66 -8.99 -8.48
C TYR A 6 3.52 -7.88 -7.44
N MET A 7 2.91 -6.75 -7.81
CA MET A 7 2.75 -5.60 -6.94
C MET A 7 1.36 -5.63 -6.31
N GLY A 8 1.27 -5.18 -5.06
CA GLY A 8 0.01 -5.11 -4.33
C GLY A 8 -0.87 -3.99 -4.86
N VAL A 9 -0.94 -2.90 -4.12
CA VAL A 9 -1.71 -1.70 -4.49
C VAL A 9 -0.82 -0.49 -4.58
N ALA A 10 -1.13 0.39 -5.52
CA ALA A 10 -0.59 1.74 -5.57
C ALA A 10 -1.46 2.63 -4.68
N VAL A 11 -0.86 3.17 -3.63
CA VAL A 11 -1.54 4.02 -2.65
C VAL A 11 -1.07 5.46 -2.87
N GLY A 12 -2.03 6.34 -3.09
CA GLY A 12 -1.82 7.78 -3.13
C GLY A 12 -2.11 8.41 -1.77
N GLU A 13 -2.91 9.47 -1.75
CA GLU A 13 -3.24 10.19 -0.53
C GLU A 13 -3.78 9.27 0.59
N VAL A 14 -3.26 9.46 1.80
CA VAL A 14 -3.72 8.79 3.02
C VAL A 14 -4.01 9.83 4.10
N ARG A 15 -5.20 9.76 4.69
CA ARG A 15 -5.67 10.66 5.75
C ARG A 15 -6.26 9.89 6.91
N LEU A 16 -5.89 10.30 8.11
CA LEU A 16 -6.50 9.81 9.35
C LEU A 16 -7.40 10.89 9.95
N PHE A 17 -8.65 10.53 10.23
CA PHE A 17 -9.63 11.40 10.87
C PHE A 17 -9.88 10.93 12.31
N CYS A 18 -9.58 11.77 13.30
CA CYS A 18 -9.81 11.48 14.72
C CYS A 18 -10.63 12.60 15.35
N ALA A 19 -11.86 12.31 15.79
CA ALA A 19 -12.79 13.29 16.36
C ALA A 19 -12.95 14.54 15.46
N LYS A 20 -12.30 15.66 15.80
CA LYS A 20 -12.33 16.92 15.03
C LYS A 20 -11.01 17.24 14.31
N GLN A 21 -10.06 16.30 14.31
CA GLN A 21 -8.73 16.47 13.73
C GLN A 21 -8.58 15.60 12.48
N GLN A 22 -7.83 16.10 11.51
CA GLN A 22 -7.37 15.38 10.33
C GLN A 22 -5.84 15.39 10.31
N PHE A 23 -5.25 14.25 9.97
CA PHE A 23 -3.81 14.09 9.82
C PHE A 23 -3.49 13.50 8.46
N ASP A 24 -2.59 14.14 7.73
CA ASP A 24 -2.07 13.61 6.48
C ASP A 24 -0.93 12.63 6.78
N ILE A 25 -1.02 11.41 6.27
CA ILE A 25 -0.06 10.33 6.53
C ILE A 25 0.80 10.12 5.29
N ALA A 26 2.01 10.69 5.29
CA ALA A 26 2.91 10.69 4.13
C ALA A 26 4.13 9.77 4.29
N SER A 27 4.18 8.89 5.30
CA SER A 27 5.29 7.96 5.54
C SER A 27 5.61 7.08 4.33
N HIS A 28 4.58 6.62 3.61
CA HIS A 28 4.72 5.86 2.38
C HIS A 28 5.39 6.65 1.23
N LEU A 29 5.46 7.98 1.30
CA LEU A 29 6.08 8.86 0.29
C LEU A 29 7.49 9.31 0.67
N GLN A 30 7.97 9.05 1.88
CA GLN A 30 9.31 9.43 2.32
C GLN A 30 10.41 8.67 1.56
N THR A 31 11.63 9.20 1.58
CA THR A 31 12.80 8.55 0.95
C THR A 31 13.09 7.20 1.62
N GLU A 32 13.11 7.18 2.95
CA GLU A 32 13.16 5.96 3.75
C GLU A 32 11.73 5.53 4.07
N LYS A 33 11.30 4.42 3.47
CA LYS A 33 9.93 3.93 3.60
C LYS A 33 9.86 2.81 4.64
N PRO A 34 8.71 2.66 5.33
CA PRO A 34 8.45 1.49 6.17
C PRO A 34 8.50 0.18 5.37
N GLU A 35 8.52 -0.95 6.09
CA GLU A 35 8.55 -2.27 5.46
C GLU A 35 7.36 -2.47 4.50
N GLY A 36 7.64 -3.10 3.35
CA GLY A 36 6.63 -3.51 2.39
C GLY A 36 6.23 -2.46 1.35
N TRP A 37 6.81 -1.27 1.41
CA TRP A 37 6.71 -0.27 0.33
C TRP A 37 7.87 -0.41 -0.65
N HIS A 38 7.57 -0.29 -1.94
CA HIS A 38 8.60 -0.22 -2.97
C HIS A 38 9.24 1.18 -3.01
N ALA A 39 10.49 1.23 -3.47
CA ALA A 39 11.17 2.47 -3.84
C ALA A 39 10.36 3.25 -4.89
N ASP A 40 10.62 4.55 -4.99
CA ASP A 40 9.92 5.43 -5.93
C ASP A 40 9.98 4.87 -7.36
N MET A 41 8.81 4.70 -7.97
CA MET A 41 8.63 4.20 -9.33
C MET A 41 8.29 5.31 -10.33
N GLY A 42 8.49 6.57 -9.95
CA GLY A 42 8.27 7.76 -10.79
C GLY A 42 6.82 8.24 -10.83
N TRP A 43 5.94 7.74 -9.95
CA TRP A 43 4.58 8.27 -9.77
C TRP A 43 4.57 9.27 -8.62
N GLN A 44 4.50 10.56 -8.95
CA GLN A 44 4.49 11.60 -7.95
C GLN A 44 3.30 11.43 -6.98
N GLY A 45 3.60 11.36 -5.69
CA GLY A 45 2.59 11.23 -4.65
C GLY A 45 1.94 9.85 -4.55
N VAL A 46 2.53 8.81 -5.16
CA VAL A 46 2.03 7.44 -5.09
C VAL A 46 3.17 6.49 -4.74
N ALA A 47 2.92 5.55 -3.83
CA ALA A 47 3.83 4.46 -3.53
C ALA A 47 3.14 3.11 -3.71
N TRP A 48 3.88 2.12 -4.19
CA TRP A 48 3.36 0.78 -4.36
C TRP A 48 3.73 -0.11 -3.18
N THR A 49 2.78 -0.94 -2.75
CA THR A 49 3.03 -2.00 -1.77
C THR A 49 3.50 -3.28 -2.46
N ASN A 50 4.25 -4.12 -1.74
CA ASN A 50 4.63 -5.47 -2.16
C ASN A 50 3.54 -6.52 -1.84
N GLY A 51 2.35 -6.08 -1.43
CA GLY A 51 1.25 -6.94 -0.96
C GLY A 51 1.01 -6.90 0.55
N ASN A 52 1.99 -6.48 1.36
CA ASN A 52 1.83 -6.25 2.80
C ASN A 52 2.78 -5.13 3.24
N ALA A 53 2.24 -3.95 3.57
CA ALA A 53 3.05 -2.77 3.87
C ALA A 53 2.65 -2.12 5.20
N GLU A 54 3.65 -1.73 5.98
CA GLU A 54 3.46 -1.05 7.25
C GLU A 54 3.13 0.43 7.02
N LEU A 55 2.09 0.93 7.68
CA LEU A 55 1.73 2.34 7.63
C LEU A 55 1.67 2.90 9.06
N PRO A 56 2.74 3.55 9.55
CA PRO A 56 2.74 4.17 10.86
C PRO A 56 1.70 5.30 10.93
N LEU A 57 0.76 5.20 11.86
CA LEU A 57 -0.24 6.22 12.18
C LEU A 57 0.18 7.12 13.36
N GLN A 58 1.45 7.02 13.77
CA GLN A 58 2.02 7.72 14.92
C GLN A 58 1.16 7.49 16.19
N ASP A 59 1.16 8.43 17.13
CA ASP A 59 0.38 8.36 18.37
C ASP A 59 -1.05 8.93 18.22
N HIS A 60 -1.53 9.12 16.99
CA HIS A 60 -2.84 9.73 16.72
C HIS A 60 -4.02 8.90 17.26
N LEU A 61 -3.83 7.59 17.40
CA LEU A 61 -4.80 6.64 17.96
C LEU A 61 -4.42 6.15 19.38
N ALA A 62 -3.36 6.70 19.98
CA ALA A 62 -2.94 6.33 21.32
C ALA A 62 -4.04 6.61 22.35
N HIS A 63 -3.99 5.87 23.48
CA HIS A 63 -4.92 6.01 24.60
C HIS A 63 -6.40 5.71 24.26
N GLY A 64 -6.64 4.80 23.31
CA GLY A 64 -8.00 4.33 22.99
C GLY A 64 -8.80 5.30 22.11
N LYS A 65 -8.14 6.25 21.44
CA LYS A 65 -8.78 7.11 20.45
C LYS A 65 -9.21 6.28 19.23
N MET A 66 -10.40 6.57 18.72
CA MET A 66 -10.91 5.98 17.48
C MET A 66 -10.72 6.95 16.32
N GLY A 67 -10.49 6.41 15.14
CA GLY A 67 -10.38 7.19 13.92
C GLY A 67 -10.79 6.43 12.68
N ILE A 68 -11.02 7.17 11.60
CA ILE A 68 -11.30 6.64 10.27
C ILE A 68 -10.05 6.86 9.42
N LEU A 69 -9.52 5.80 8.84
CA LEU A 69 -8.44 5.88 7.85
C LEU A 69 -9.05 5.91 6.44
N SER A 70 -8.75 6.96 5.69
CA SER A 70 -9.10 7.08 4.27
C SER A 70 -7.82 6.99 3.44
N MET A 71 -7.87 6.24 2.34
CA MET A 71 -6.73 6.10 1.42
C MET A 71 -7.21 6.01 -0.03
N THR A 72 -6.44 6.60 -0.94
CA THR A 72 -6.71 6.51 -2.38
C THR A 72 -5.94 5.34 -2.98
N ILE A 73 -6.65 4.37 -3.56
CA ILE A 73 -6.05 3.30 -4.35
C ILE A 73 -5.98 3.75 -5.81
N CYS A 74 -4.78 4.11 -6.27
CA CYS A 74 -4.55 4.64 -7.62
C CYS A 74 -4.47 3.53 -8.68
N ALA A 75 -3.99 2.35 -8.29
CA ALA A 75 -3.91 1.17 -9.14
C ALA A 75 -3.82 -0.08 -8.25
N ALA A 76 -4.15 -1.23 -8.82
CA ALA A 76 -3.94 -2.53 -8.19
C ALA A 76 -3.44 -3.53 -9.25
N GLY A 77 -2.62 -4.48 -8.82
CA GLY A 77 -2.36 -5.69 -9.61
C GLY A 77 -3.57 -6.64 -9.57
N PRO A 78 -3.66 -7.61 -10.50
CA PRO A 78 -4.60 -8.71 -10.34
C PRO A 78 -4.23 -9.49 -9.06
N TYR A 79 -5.15 -9.58 -8.09
CA TYR A 79 -4.95 -10.38 -6.87
C TYR A 79 -4.98 -11.88 -7.21
N ILE A 80 -3.84 -12.43 -7.64
CA ILE A 80 -3.70 -13.87 -7.81
C ILE A 80 -3.49 -14.47 -6.42
N LYS A 81 -4.54 -15.09 -5.85
CA LYS A 81 -4.39 -15.93 -4.66
C LYS A 81 -3.30 -16.97 -4.94
N ASP A 82 -2.35 -17.11 -4.02
CA ASP A 82 -1.17 -17.98 -4.15
C ASP A 82 -1.53 -19.46 -4.40
N ASN A 83 -2.79 -19.84 -4.18
CA ASN A 83 -3.34 -21.15 -4.54
C ASN A 83 -3.45 -21.42 -6.06
N GLN A 84 -2.92 -20.54 -6.90
CA GLN A 84 -2.78 -20.73 -8.35
C GLN A 84 -1.31 -20.80 -8.82
N ARG A 85 -0.32 -20.67 -7.92
CA ARG A 85 1.10 -20.81 -8.29
C ARG A 85 1.46 -22.20 -8.82
N THR A 86 0.72 -23.24 -8.43
CA THR A 86 1.00 -24.63 -8.80
C THR A 86 0.31 -25.10 -10.09
N ALA A 87 -0.57 -24.32 -10.72
CA ALA A 87 -1.37 -24.79 -11.87
C ALA A 87 -0.84 -24.36 -13.25
N LYS A 88 0.24 -23.56 -13.34
CA LYS A 88 0.72 -22.99 -14.63
C LYS A 88 2.09 -23.48 -15.12
N THR A 89 2.63 -24.59 -14.59
CA THR A 89 3.86 -25.20 -15.12
C THR A 89 3.64 -26.56 -15.81
N ALA A 90 2.41 -26.88 -16.21
CA ALA A 90 2.18 -28.05 -17.08
C ALA A 90 0.98 -27.83 -18.00
N LYS A 91 1.24 -27.28 -19.20
CA LYS A 91 0.53 -27.63 -20.44
C LYS A 91 1.36 -27.21 -21.67
N SER A 92 2.07 -28.22 -22.17
CA SER A 92 2.59 -28.53 -23.51
C SER A 92 2.77 -27.43 -24.56
N ALA A 93 3.96 -27.42 -25.18
CA ALA A 93 4.16 -27.95 -26.53
C ALA A 93 5.46 -28.76 -26.56
#